data_AF-B4VYG5-F1
#
_entry.id   AF-B4VYG5-F1
#
_cell.length_a   1.000
_cell.length_b   1.000
_cell.length_c   1.000
_cell.angle_alpha   90.00
_cell.angle_beta   90.00
_cell.angle_gamma   90.00
#
_symmetry.space_group_name_H-M   'P 1'
#
loop_
_entity.id
_entity.type
_entity.pdbx_description
1 polymer ?
#
loop_
_entity_poly.entity_id
_entity_poly.type
_entity_poly.pdbx_seq_one_letter_code
_entity_poly.pdbx_strand_id
1 'polypeptide(L)'
;MQQFWARYVDELTARDRPVMQCLVTGEELPVTTKFSLQIKGVPGTNSAGASLISAYDKSCWSYGLSGALVSPISAEADEQFSQALSYLLRDENHYINIGSTTFVFWADSGGMTRHLFETPSVETVRDYLNLFHKPQQINPDWEFNILALSGYTSRLVVRDWIHGKEPEFVHHYEQWLKSQEVIGWNRDHRGYLGVWRLAAAGYREAKEIQSRTVTALMRNAVYGEALPMDLIQRVCSRNRIEQTVSYPRAVLLNMYSEGVKQVRKEQGKNEMTEEEAIAFQYGRLLATYAKLQRAAQKSELANTNAVKCYATAGFSPIPMSHRLASGAKNHLAVLEGGLAQWFVSQLAQINGAIAELAQTTAIPTTFSIGAQAYFDLGFWSELNTKKTKAETTDE
;
A
#
# COMPACT_ATOMS: atom_id res chain seq x y z
N MET A 1 7.53 18.32 -40.01
CA MET A 1 8.95 18.75 -40.08
C MET A 1 9.87 17.82 -39.29
N GLN A 2 9.60 17.52 -38.00
CA GLN A 2 10.40 16.56 -37.21
C GLN A 2 10.43 15.14 -37.80
N GLN A 3 9.28 14.57 -38.16
CA GLN A 3 9.20 13.24 -38.80
C GLN A 3 9.98 13.15 -40.13
N PHE A 4 10.09 14.26 -40.87
CA PHE A 4 10.86 14.31 -42.11
C PHE A 4 12.37 14.26 -41.83
N TRP A 5 12.85 15.02 -40.84
CA TRP A 5 14.26 15.01 -40.45
C TRP A 5 14.68 13.69 -39.78
N ALA A 6 13.80 13.09 -38.97
CA ALA A 6 14.04 11.76 -38.39
C ALA A 6 14.21 10.70 -39.49
N ARG A 7 13.28 10.63 -40.46
CA ARG A 7 13.39 9.74 -41.62
C ARG A 7 14.62 10.02 -42.48
N TYR A 8 14.93 11.29 -42.74
CA TYR A 8 16.08 11.68 -43.55
C TYR A 8 17.44 11.31 -42.91
N VAL A 9 17.59 11.50 -41.60
CA VAL A 9 18.80 11.08 -40.86
C VAL A 9 18.88 9.56 -40.79
N ASP A 10 17.75 8.88 -40.65
CA ASP A 10 17.69 7.42 -40.64
C ASP A 10 18.10 6.84 -42.00
N GLU A 11 17.56 7.35 -43.11
CA GLU A 11 17.93 6.95 -44.47
C GLU A 11 19.43 7.15 -44.77
N LEU A 12 20.03 8.23 -44.25
CA LEU A 12 21.46 8.52 -44.41
C LEU A 12 22.37 7.58 -43.62
N THR A 13 21.88 7.02 -42.51
CA THR A 13 22.67 6.17 -41.60
C THR A 13 22.26 4.70 -41.63
N ALA A 14 21.19 4.36 -42.35
CA ALA A 14 20.63 3.01 -42.49
C ALA A 14 21.54 2.07 -43.29
N ARG A 15 22.32 2.58 -44.25
CA ARG A 15 23.15 1.75 -45.14
C ARG A 15 24.22 0.91 -44.42
N ASP A 16 24.65 1.34 -43.24
CA ASP A 16 25.68 0.67 -42.44
C ASP A 16 25.10 -0.13 -41.26
N ARG A 17 23.76 -0.19 -41.11
CA ARG A 17 23.11 -0.87 -40.00
C ARG A 17 22.67 -2.27 -40.39
N PRO A 18 22.78 -3.26 -39.48
CA PRO A 18 22.24 -4.58 -39.73
C PRO A 18 20.72 -4.51 -39.86
N VAL A 19 20.19 -5.25 -40.83
CA VAL A 19 18.74 -5.47 -40.97
C VAL A 19 18.37 -6.63 -40.06
N MET A 20 17.45 -6.38 -39.13
CA MET A 20 16.95 -7.36 -38.16
C MET A 20 15.46 -7.10 -37.93
N GLN A 21 14.74 -8.06 -37.36
CA GLN A 21 13.38 -7.82 -36.90
C GLN A 21 13.39 -6.84 -35.73
N CYS A 22 12.68 -5.72 -35.85
CA CYS A 22 12.47 -4.80 -34.75
C CYS A 22 11.56 -5.44 -33.69
N LEU A 23 12.01 -5.51 -32.44
CA LEU A 23 11.24 -6.10 -31.34
C LEU A 23 9.99 -5.31 -30.92
N VAL A 24 9.86 -4.05 -31.38
CA VAL A 24 8.69 -3.20 -31.08
C VAL A 24 7.65 -3.28 -32.20
N THR A 25 8.07 -3.13 -33.46
CA THR A 25 7.14 -3.08 -34.60
C THR A 25 6.93 -4.44 -35.27
N GLY A 26 7.83 -5.40 -35.06
CA GLY A 26 7.82 -6.72 -35.71
C GLY A 26 8.31 -6.72 -37.16
N GLU A 27 8.63 -5.55 -37.72
CA GLU A 27 9.08 -5.39 -39.12
C GLU A 27 10.58 -5.66 -39.27
N GLU A 28 11.00 -6.23 -40.40
CA GLU A 28 12.42 -6.40 -40.76
C GLU A 28 12.97 -5.13 -41.41
N LEU A 29 13.83 -4.42 -40.70
CA LEU A 29 14.37 -3.13 -41.14
C LEU A 29 15.74 -2.83 -40.47
N PRO A 30 16.47 -1.79 -40.90
CA PRO A 30 17.73 -1.40 -40.27
C PRO A 30 17.55 -1.03 -38.79
N VAL A 31 18.19 -1.77 -37.87
CA VAL A 31 18.04 -1.54 -36.42
C VAL A 31 19.14 -0.65 -35.85
N THR A 32 18.84 0.05 -34.75
CA THR A 32 19.81 0.91 -34.09
C THR A 32 20.95 0.11 -33.45
N THR A 33 22.18 0.59 -33.63
CA THR A 33 23.37 0.06 -32.94
C THR A 33 23.62 0.77 -31.61
N LYS A 34 22.91 1.89 -31.36
CA LYS A 34 23.02 2.69 -30.14
C LYS A 34 21.69 3.40 -29.84
N PHE A 35 21.12 3.13 -28.66
CA PHE A 35 19.90 3.82 -28.21
C PHE A 35 20.12 5.34 -28.10
N SER A 36 19.18 6.08 -28.67
CA SER A 36 19.35 7.48 -29.09
C SER A 36 19.11 8.49 -27.97
N LEU A 37 18.23 8.18 -27.00
CA LEU A 37 17.79 9.12 -25.97
C LEU A 37 18.00 8.59 -24.56
N GLN A 38 18.76 9.36 -23.78
CA GLN A 38 18.89 9.14 -22.34
C GLN A 38 17.68 9.75 -21.64
N ILE A 39 16.93 8.92 -20.93
CA ILE A 39 15.75 9.33 -20.17
C ILE A 39 16.19 10.00 -18.87
N LYS A 40 15.71 11.21 -18.61
CA LYS A 40 16.02 12.01 -17.43
C LYS A 40 14.84 12.03 -16.46
N GLY A 41 15.09 12.41 -15.21
CA GLY A 41 14.04 12.63 -14.21
C GLY A 41 13.70 11.42 -13.32
N VAL A 42 14.31 10.25 -13.57
CA VAL A 42 14.16 9.07 -12.71
C VAL A 42 15.21 9.09 -11.59
N PRO A 43 14.83 8.98 -10.30
CA PRO A 43 15.79 8.91 -9.19
C PRO A 43 16.80 7.78 -9.33
N GLY A 44 18.05 8.04 -8.93
CA GLY A 44 19.16 7.09 -9.06
C GLY A 44 19.85 7.09 -10.43
N THR A 45 19.42 7.95 -11.37
CA THR A 45 20.11 8.19 -12.64
C THR A 45 21.06 9.38 -12.55
N ASN A 46 22.05 9.43 -13.45
CA ASN A 46 22.97 10.57 -13.58
C ASN A 46 22.28 11.79 -14.25
N SER A 47 22.89 12.97 -14.18
CA SER A 47 22.37 14.20 -14.82
C SER A 47 22.23 14.09 -16.35
N ALA A 48 22.99 13.20 -16.98
CA ALA A 48 22.88 12.88 -18.40
C ALA A 48 21.62 12.06 -18.74
N GLY A 49 20.98 11.44 -17.74
CA GLY A 49 19.90 10.46 -17.91
C GLY A 49 20.42 9.01 -17.91
N ALA A 50 19.51 8.09 -18.23
CA ALA A 50 19.79 6.67 -18.32
C ALA A 50 19.07 6.02 -19.52
N SER A 51 19.66 4.95 -20.06
CA SER A 51 19.05 4.16 -21.13
C SER A 51 17.97 3.23 -20.58
N LEU A 52 16.83 3.14 -21.24
CA LEU A 52 15.78 2.15 -20.93
C LEU A 52 16.24 0.73 -21.27
N ILE A 53 16.89 0.57 -22.42
CA ILE A 53 17.44 -0.69 -22.90
C ILE A 53 18.96 -0.52 -22.96
N SER A 54 19.70 -1.46 -22.37
CA SER A 54 21.17 -1.40 -22.39
C SER A 54 21.79 -2.77 -22.15
N ALA A 55 22.83 -3.08 -22.94
CA ALA A 55 23.63 -4.30 -22.82
C ALA A 55 25.13 -3.98 -22.93
N TYR A 56 25.63 -3.18 -21.98
CA TYR A 56 27.02 -2.71 -22.00
C TYR A 56 28.04 -3.78 -21.56
N ASP A 57 27.63 -4.73 -20.73
CA ASP A 57 28.51 -5.79 -20.23
C ASP A 57 28.41 -7.02 -21.14
N LYS A 58 29.52 -7.72 -21.34
CA LYS A 58 29.59 -8.98 -22.09
C LYS A 58 28.69 -10.06 -21.52
N SER A 59 28.41 -10.02 -20.22
CA SER A 59 27.44 -10.90 -19.56
C SER A 59 26.01 -10.76 -20.12
N CYS A 60 25.69 -9.61 -20.73
CA CYS A 60 24.40 -9.33 -21.34
C CYS A 60 24.37 -9.69 -22.84
N TRP A 61 25.48 -10.12 -23.43
CA TRP A 61 25.56 -10.45 -24.85
C TRP A 61 25.05 -11.87 -25.09
N SER A 62 24.29 -12.07 -26.16
CA SER A 62 23.67 -13.35 -26.48
C SER A 62 23.59 -13.55 -28.00
N TYR A 63 23.55 -14.80 -28.45
CA TYR A 63 23.42 -15.16 -29.87
C TYR A 63 24.47 -14.50 -30.80
N GLY A 64 25.66 -14.20 -30.29
CA GLY A 64 26.71 -13.50 -31.05
C GLY A 64 26.48 -12.00 -31.22
N LEU A 65 25.40 -11.45 -30.66
CA LEU A 65 25.03 -10.04 -30.70
C LEU A 65 25.58 -9.31 -29.48
N SER A 66 25.90 -8.03 -29.65
CA SER A 66 26.45 -7.17 -28.60
C SER A 66 25.80 -5.80 -28.58
N GLY A 67 25.81 -5.14 -27.43
CA GLY A 67 25.23 -3.80 -27.27
C GLY A 67 23.74 -3.76 -27.62
N ALA A 68 23.31 -2.72 -28.33
CA ALA A 68 21.89 -2.55 -28.69
C ALA A 68 21.34 -3.69 -29.57
N LEU A 69 22.20 -4.40 -30.31
CA LEU A 69 21.80 -5.48 -31.21
C LEU A 69 21.24 -6.69 -30.46
N VAL A 70 21.51 -6.83 -29.16
CA VAL A 70 20.89 -7.88 -28.31
C VAL A 70 19.38 -7.66 -28.18
N SER A 71 18.91 -6.43 -28.38
CA SER A 71 17.49 -6.06 -28.39
C SER A 71 17.21 -5.17 -29.60
N PRO A 72 17.15 -5.78 -30.80
CA PRO A 72 17.11 -5.03 -32.06
C PRO A 72 15.83 -4.20 -32.15
N ILE A 73 15.97 -2.87 -32.25
CA ILE A 73 14.86 -1.93 -32.35
C ILE A 73 15.16 -0.91 -33.45
N SER A 74 14.15 -0.50 -34.22
CA SER A 74 14.28 0.55 -35.23
C SER A 74 14.61 1.90 -34.60
N ALA A 75 15.31 2.78 -35.30
CA ALA A 75 15.57 4.13 -34.78
C ALA A 75 14.27 4.91 -34.56
N GLU A 76 13.27 4.72 -35.45
CA GLU A 76 11.96 5.34 -35.30
C GLU A 76 11.25 4.88 -34.01
N ALA A 77 11.21 3.59 -33.72
CA ALA A 77 10.58 3.09 -32.49
C ALA A 77 11.34 3.57 -31.25
N ASP A 78 12.68 3.52 -31.27
CA ASP A 78 13.54 4.04 -30.19
C ASP A 78 13.28 5.51 -29.89
N GLU A 79 13.17 6.34 -30.93
CA GLU A 79 12.87 7.75 -30.80
C GLU A 79 11.45 7.98 -30.26
N GLN A 80 10.44 7.28 -30.79
CA GLN A 80 9.04 7.44 -30.40
C GLN A 80 8.81 7.13 -28.91
N PHE A 81 9.20 5.94 -28.43
CA PHE A 81 8.97 5.61 -27.02
C PHE A 81 9.80 6.50 -26.10
N SER A 82 11.01 6.90 -26.51
CA SER A 82 11.87 7.75 -25.69
C SER A 82 11.33 9.16 -25.54
N GLN A 83 10.77 9.74 -26.61
CA GLN A 83 10.09 11.02 -26.57
C GLN A 83 8.80 10.96 -25.75
N ALA A 84 7.99 9.91 -25.94
CA ALA A 84 6.77 9.71 -25.17
C ALA A 84 7.05 9.61 -23.66
N LEU A 85 8.00 8.78 -23.26
CA LEU A 85 8.38 8.65 -21.85
C LEU A 85 8.98 9.95 -21.30
N SER A 86 9.81 10.65 -22.08
CA SER A 86 10.37 11.95 -21.67
C SER A 86 9.30 13.03 -21.53
N TYR A 87 8.23 12.97 -22.33
CA TYR A 87 7.08 13.87 -22.21
C TYR A 87 6.34 13.61 -20.90
N LEU A 88 5.99 12.35 -20.61
CA LEU A 88 5.27 11.98 -19.40
C LEU A 88 6.06 12.29 -18.11
N LEU A 89 7.39 12.17 -18.15
CA LEU A 89 8.27 12.50 -17.01
C LEU A 89 8.49 14.01 -16.81
N ARG A 90 8.02 14.87 -17.74
CA ARG A 90 8.07 16.34 -17.60
C ARG A 90 6.76 16.91 -17.08
N ASP A 91 5.64 16.26 -17.38
CA ASP A 91 4.33 16.66 -16.88
C ASP A 91 4.13 16.07 -15.48
N GLU A 92 4.03 16.94 -14.48
CA GLU A 92 3.87 16.50 -13.10
C GLU A 92 2.60 15.67 -12.89
N ASN A 93 1.56 15.77 -13.72
CA ASN A 93 0.36 14.95 -13.56
C ASN A 93 0.56 13.48 -13.93
N HIS A 94 1.58 13.18 -14.75
CA HIS A 94 1.79 11.87 -15.34
C HIS A 94 2.86 11.04 -14.64
N TYR A 95 3.44 11.51 -13.53
CA TYR A 95 4.36 10.68 -12.75
C TYR A 95 4.38 11.00 -11.26
N ILE A 96 4.83 10.04 -10.45
CA ILE A 96 5.19 10.22 -9.04
C ILE A 96 6.46 9.48 -8.69
N ASN A 97 7.21 10.03 -7.75
CA ASN A 97 8.40 9.39 -7.19
C ASN A 97 8.12 8.91 -5.77
N ILE A 98 8.23 7.61 -5.52
CA ILE A 98 8.06 7.00 -4.19
C ILE A 98 9.31 6.19 -3.87
N GLY A 99 10.14 6.72 -2.96
CA GLY A 99 11.44 6.15 -2.66
C GLY A 99 12.35 6.21 -3.89
N SER A 100 12.89 5.06 -4.32
CA SER A 100 13.70 4.93 -5.53
C SER A 100 12.90 4.55 -6.79
N THR A 101 11.57 4.48 -6.69
CA THR A 101 10.69 4.07 -7.80
C THR A 101 9.89 5.24 -8.32
N THR A 102 9.91 5.44 -9.63
CA THR A 102 9.06 6.37 -10.37
C THR A 102 7.92 5.58 -10.99
N PHE A 103 6.67 6.00 -10.76
CA PHE A 103 5.52 5.49 -11.51
C PHE A 103 5.12 6.53 -12.54
N VAL A 104 4.95 6.11 -13.80
CA VAL A 104 4.52 6.95 -14.92
C VAL A 104 3.17 6.45 -15.40
N PHE A 105 2.21 7.34 -15.61
CA PHE A 105 0.79 7.02 -15.85
C PHE A 105 0.28 7.62 -17.15
N TRP A 106 -0.55 6.89 -17.88
CA TRP A 106 -1.41 7.43 -18.94
C TRP A 106 -2.66 6.56 -19.11
N ALA A 107 -3.76 7.19 -19.51
CA ALA A 107 -5.04 6.52 -19.70
C ALA A 107 -5.86 7.23 -20.77
N ASP A 108 -6.74 6.49 -21.46
CA ASP A 108 -7.54 6.99 -22.56
C ASP A 108 -8.55 8.07 -22.12
N SER A 109 -9.06 7.99 -20.90
CA SER A 109 -9.94 9.01 -20.32
C SER A 109 -9.27 10.37 -20.11
N GLY A 110 -7.93 10.39 -20.02
CA GLY A 110 -7.15 11.54 -19.59
C GLY A 110 -7.33 11.91 -18.10
N GLY A 111 -8.12 11.15 -17.34
CA GLY A 111 -8.45 11.44 -15.94
C GLY A 111 -7.45 10.87 -14.92
N MET A 112 -6.64 9.88 -15.31
CA MET A 112 -5.68 9.25 -14.41
C MET A 112 -4.46 10.15 -14.19
N THR A 113 -4.37 10.74 -13.00
CA THR A 113 -3.27 11.64 -12.61
C THR A 113 -2.60 11.18 -11.31
N ARG A 114 -1.41 11.73 -11.01
CA ARG A 114 -0.69 11.49 -9.76
C ARG A 114 -1.52 11.66 -8.49
N HIS A 115 -2.50 12.57 -8.53
CA HIS A 115 -3.29 12.91 -7.35
C HIS A 115 -4.13 11.74 -6.85
N LEU A 116 -4.47 10.77 -7.72
CA LEU A 116 -5.12 9.54 -7.29
C LEU A 116 -4.22 8.68 -6.38
N PHE A 117 -2.91 8.73 -6.55
CA PHE A 117 -1.99 7.82 -5.85
C PHE A 117 -1.13 8.50 -4.79
N GLU A 118 -0.82 9.78 -4.94
CA GLU A 118 0.05 10.49 -4.00
C GLU A 118 -0.73 11.19 -2.89
N THR A 119 -1.78 11.93 -3.27
CA THR A 119 -2.58 12.78 -2.39
C THR A 119 -4.07 12.71 -2.76
N PRO A 120 -4.72 11.54 -2.61
CA PRO A 120 -6.12 11.36 -2.99
C PRO A 120 -7.05 12.24 -2.12
N SER A 121 -7.38 13.43 -2.63
CA SER A 121 -8.34 14.32 -2.01
C SER A 121 -9.77 13.86 -2.31
N VAL A 122 -10.72 14.30 -1.49
CA VAL A 122 -12.14 13.97 -1.68
C VAL A 122 -12.64 14.48 -3.04
N GLU A 123 -12.17 15.67 -3.43
CA GLU A 123 -12.52 16.35 -4.66
C GLU A 123 -11.94 15.62 -5.87
N THR A 124 -10.62 15.37 -5.88
CA THR A 124 -9.94 14.67 -6.98
C THR A 124 -10.54 13.27 -7.20
N VAL A 125 -10.76 12.51 -6.12
CA VAL A 125 -11.35 11.18 -6.20
C VAL A 125 -12.77 11.27 -6.76
N ARG A 126 -13.60 12.21 -6.27
CA ARG A 126 -14.96 12.39 -6.76
C ARG A 126 -14.98 12.74 -8.25
N ASP A 127 -14.14 13.69 -8.67
CA ASP A 127 -14.08 14.17 -10.05
C ASP A 127 -13.67 13.06 -11.01
N TYR A 128 -12.68 12.24 -10.63
CA TYR A 128 -12.27 11.07 -11.41
C TYR A 128 -13.38 10.01 -11.50
N LEU A 129 -13.96 9.60 -10.37
CA LEU A 129 -15.02 8.58 -10.34
C LEU A 129 -16.28 9.04 -11.12
N ASN A 130 -16.59 10.34 -11.10
CA ASN A 130 -17.71 10.92 -11.85
C ASN A 130 -17.59 10.77 -13.37
N LEU A 131 -16.38 10.57 -13.92
CA LEU A 131 -16.19 10.24 -15.33
C LEU A 131 -16.85 8.90 -15.69
N PHE A 132 -16.93 7.99 -14.72
CA PHE A 132 -17.41 6.61 -14.90
C PHE A 132 -18.81 6.37 -14.31
N HIS A 133 -19.35 7.27 -13.49
CA HIS A 133 -20.70 7.12 -12.94
C HIS A 133 -21.80 7.70 -13.83
N LYS A 134 -21.45 8.32 -14.95
CA LYS A 134 -22.43 8.83 -15.93
C LYS A 134 -22.72 7.77 -16.99
N PRO A 135 -23.96 7.24 -17.08
CA PRO A 135 -24.29 6.08 -17.91
C PRO A 135 -24.09 6.26 -19.43
N GLN A 136 -23.87 7.49 -19.90
CA GLN A 136 -23.66 7.80 -21.32
C GLN A 136 -22.18 7.97 -21.71
N GLN A 137 -21.24 7.93 -20.77
CA GLN A 137 -19.82 8.25 -21.00
C GLN A 137 -18.85 7.08 -20.76
N ILE A 138 -19.31 5.93 -20.26
CA ILE A 138 -18.42 4.80 -20.01
C ILE A 138 -18.08 4.12 -21.33
N ASN A 139 -16.90 4.40 -21.86
CA ASN A 139 -16.32 3.56 -22.90
C ASN A 139 -15.73 2.30 -22.24
N PRO A 140 -16.28 1.09 -22.48
CA PRO A 140 -15.76 -0.13 -21.88
C PRO A 140 -14.35 -0.49 -22.37
N ASP A 141 -13.92 0.10 -23.48
CA ASP A 141 -12.63 -0.19 -24.10
C ASP A 141 -11.49 0.70 -23.60
N TRP A 142 -11.79 1.75 -22.83
CA TRP A 142 -10.76 2.65 -22.28
C TRP A 142 -9.73 1.89 -21.46
N GLU A 143 -8.45 2.12 -21.80
CA GLU A 143 -7.30 1.50 -21.18
C GLU A 143 -6.48 2.51 -20.37
N PHE A 144 -5.79 1.97 -19.36
CA PHE A 144 -4.75 2.70 -18.64
C PHE A 144 -3.47 1.89 -18.61
N ASN A 145 -2.38 2.59 -18.35
CA ASN A 145 -1.05 2.02 -18.20
C ASN A 145 -0.28 2.76 -17.11
N ILE A 146 0.48 2.00 -16.33
CA ILE A 146 1.39 2.48 -15.30
C ILE A 146 2.72 1.74 -15.44
N LEU A 147 3.77 2.50 -15.74
CA LEU A 147 5.14 1.99 -15.84
C LEU A 147 5.90 2.33 -14.55
N ALA A 148 6.38 1.32 -13.83
CA ALA A 148 7.23 1.51 -12.66
C ALA A 148 8.71 1.40 -13.04
N LEU A 149 9.48 2.46 -12.80
CA LEU A 149 10.90 2.57 -13.14
C LEU A 149 11.74 2.78 -11.88
N SER A 150 12.99 2.34 -11.90
CA SER A 150 14.02 2.82 -10.98
C SER A 150 15.32 3.06 -11.73
N GLY A 151 16.13 4.03 -11.27
CA GLY A 151 17.44 4.30 -11.85
C GLY A 151 18.57 3.52 -11.18
N TYR A 152 19.55 3.11 -11.98
CA TYR A 152 20.87 2.66 -11.54
C TYR A 152 21.95 3.28 -12.43
N THR A 153 22.45 4.44 -12.03
CA THR A 153 23.51 5.20 -12.73
C THR A 153 23.10 5.55 -14.17
N SER A 154 23.45 4.71 -15.14
CA SER A 154 23.20 4.89 -16.57
C SER A 154 22.10 3.98 -17.12
N ARG A 155 21.41 3.21 -16.26
CA ARG A 155 20.38 2.25 -16.65
C ARG A 155 19.07 2.53 -15.93
N LEU A 156 17.97 2.40 -16.64
CA LEU A 156 16.66 2.25 -16.03
C LEU A 156 16.36 0.76 -15.84
N VAL A 157 15.59 0.47 -14.80
CA VAL A 157 15.06 -0.86 -14.52
C VAL A 157 13.55 -0.76 -14.49
N VAL A 158 12.89 -1.51 -15.37
CA VAL A 158 11.44 -1.72 -15.32
C VAL A 158 11.14 -2.62 -14.13
N ARG A 159 10.46 -2.07 -13.13
CA ARG A 159 10.09 -2.75 -11.88
C ARG A 159 8.74 -3.43 -11.99
N ASP A 160 7.83 -2.83 -12.74
CA ASP A 160 6.48 -3.33 -12.97
C ASP A 160 5.90 -2.68 -14.22
N TRP A 161 4.98 -3.40 -14.85
CA TRP A 161 4.14 -2.92 -15.95
C TRP A 161 2.70 -3.27 -15.62
N ILE A 162 1.91 -2.24 -15.32
CA ILE A 162 0.53 -2.36 -14.89
C ILE A 162 -0.33 -1.79 -16.01
N HIS A 163 -1.25 -2.56 -16.56
CA HIS A 163 -2.15 -2.13 -17.62
C HIS A 163 -3.50 -2.83 -17.47
N GLY A 164 -4.55 -2.21 -17.97
CA GLY A 164 -5.89 -2.80 -17.89
C GLY A 164 -6.96 -1.86 -18.36
N LYS A 165 -8.22 -2.26 -18.17
CA LYS A 165 -9.38 -1.44 -18.49
C LYS A 165 -9.66 -0.45 -17.37
N GLU A 166 -9.91 0.81 -17.73
CA GLU A 166 -10.23 1.86 -16.75
C GLU A 166 -11.49 1.55 -15.92
N PRO A 167 -12.58 0.99 -16.49
CA PRO A 167 -13.74 0.57 -15.69
C PRO A 167 -13.42 -0.45 -14.59
N GLU A 168 -12.51 -1.40 -14.85
CA GLU A 168 -12.08 -2.38 -13.85
C GLU A 168 -11.21 -1.72 -12.77
N PHE A 169 -10.29 -0.84 -13.17
CA PHE A 169 -9.50 -0.04 -12.24
C PHE A 169 -10.39 0.78 -11.31
N VAL A 170 -11.42 1.45 -11.83
CA VAL A 170 -12.35 2.26 -11.03
C VAL A 170 -12.99 1.43 -9.93
N HIS A 171 -13.46 0.21 -10.26
CA HIS A 171 -14.05 -0.69 -9.27
C HIS A 171 -13.06 -1.05 -8.14
N HIS A 172 -11.83 -1.43 -8.48
CA HIS A 172 -10.81 -1.75 -7.49
C HIS A 172 -10.38 -0.53 -6.68
N TYR A 173 -10.29 0.64 -7.31
CA TYR A 173 -9.88 1.88 -6.67
C TYR A 173 -10.93 2.35 -5.66
N GLU A 174 -12.23 2.21 -5.94
CA GLU A 174 -13.29 2.46 -4.97
C GLU A 174 -13.19 1.53 -3.75
N GLN A 175 -12.95 0.23 -3.98
CA GLN A 175 -12.73 -0.74 -2.90
C GLN A 175 -11.48 -0.39 -2.08
N TRP A 176 -10.41 0.02 -2.75
CA TRP A 176 -9.17 0.47 -2.11
C TRP A 176 -9.41 1.67 -1.21
N LEU A 177 -10.16 2.68 -1.67
CA LEU A 177 -10.53 3.85 -0.86
C LEU A 177 -11.39 3.46 0.35
N LYS A 178 -12.41 2.62 0.13
CA LYS A 178 -13.31 2.13 1.20
C LYS A 178 -12.55 1.34 2.25
N SER A 179 -11.56 0.56 1.86
CA SER A 179 -10.73 -0.23 2.79
C SER A 179 -9.87 0.63 3.74
N GLN A 180 -9.75 1.95 3.48
CA GLN A 180 -9.08 2.89 4.38
C GLN A 180 -9.99 3.42 5.51
N GLU A 181 -11.29 3.15 5.44
CA GLU A 181 -12.29 3.61 6.41
C GLU A 181 -12.28 2.76 7.69
N VAL A 182 -11.21 2.90 8.49
CA VAL A 182 -11.07 2.23 9.79
C VAL A 182 -11.90 2.88 10.90
N ILE A 183 -12.09 2.20 12.03
CA ILE A 183 -12.74 2.81 13.21
C ILE A 183 -11.97 4.07 13.65
N GLY A 184 -12.70 5.16 13.88
CA GLY A 184 -12.11 6.47 14.15
C GLY A 184 -11.63 7.22 12.90
N TRP A 185 -11.92 6.69 11.71
CA TRP A 185 -11.78 7.43 10.46
C TRP A 185 -12.72 8.64 10.45
N ASN A 186 -12.20 9.74 9.93
CA ASN A 186 -12.95 10.96 9.69
C ASN A 186 -12.44 11.55 8.38
N ARG A 187 -13.29 11.51 7.36
CA ARG A 187 -13.00 12.01 6.01
C ARG A 187 -12.51 13.45 6.03
N ASP A 188 -13.10 14.29 6.89
CA ASP A 188 -12.82 15.73 6.97
C ASP A 188 -11.48 16.05 7.64
N HIS A 189 -10.86 15.12 8.37
CA HIS A 189 -9.65 15.38 9.15
C HIS A 189 -8.46 14.51 8.75
N ARG A 190 -8.71 13.29 8.26
CA ARG A 190 -7.65 12.33 7.91
C ARG A 190 -7.49 12.14 6.40
N GLY A 191 -8.56 12.35 5.62
CA GLY A 191 -8.57 12.12 4.16
C GLY A 191 -8.25 10.67 3.78
N TYR A 192 -8.02 10.44 2.48
CA TYR A 192 -7.43 9.18 2.01
C TYR A 192 -5.90 9.26 2.02
N LEU A 193 -5.25 8.13 2.28
CA LEU A 193 -3.80 7.98 2.27
C LEU A 193 -3.35 7.55 0.87
N GLY A 194 -2.41 8.32 0.30
CA GLY A 194 -1.71 7.89 -0.91
C GLY A 194 -0.70 6.76 -0.64
N VAL A 195 -0.24 6.14 -1.72
CA VAL A 195 0.70 5.01 -1.75
C VAL A 195 1.96 5.30 -0.94
N TRP A 196 2.52 6.52 -1.02
CA TRP A 196 3.70 6.89 -0.23
C TRP A 196 3.44 6.86 1.28
N ARG A 197 2.31 7.40 1.75
CA ARG A 197 1.97 7.43 3.18
C ARG A 197 1.74 6.03 3.73
N LEU A 198 1.09 5.17 2.94
CA LEU A 198 0.92 3.76 3.25
C LEU A 198 2.28 3.05 3.32
N ALA A 199 3.13 3.20 2.29
CA ALA A 199 4.44 2.57 2.27
C ALA A 199 5.32 3.01 3.45
N ALA A 200 5.40 4.32 3.71
CA ALA A 200 6.21 4.89 4.78
C ALA A 200 5.82 4.36 6.17
N ALA A 201 4.56 3.98 6.39
CA ALA A 201 4.08 3.44 7.66
C ALA A 201 4.75 2.12 8.06
N GLY A 202 5.33 1.39 7.09
CA GLY A 202 6.10 0.18 7.34
C GLY A 202 7.56 0.42 7.70
N TYR A 203 8.11 1.63 7.55
CA TYR A 203 9.55 1.89 7.66
C TYR A 203 9.87 2.92 8.73
N ARG A 204 11.11 2.88 9.24
CA ARG A 204 11.58 3.90 10.20
C ARG A 204 11.86 5.21 9.48
N GLU A 205 12.45 5.13 8.29
CA GLU A 205 12.78 6.28 7.46
C GLU A 205 12.28 6.08 6.04
N ALA A 206 11.76 7.14 5.41
CA ALA A 206 11.20 7.06 4.06
C ALA A 206 12.22 6.60 2.99
N LYS A 207 13.52 6.83 3.21
CA LYS A 207 14.59 6.37 2.32
C LYS A 207 14.79 4.85 2.31
N GLU A 208 14.27 4.14 3.31
CA GLU A 208 14.35 2.68 3.42
C GLU A 208 13.23 1.96 2.66
N ILE A 209 12.25 2.71 2.14
CA ILE A 209 11.12 2.16 1.38
C ILE A 209 11.65 1.39 0.18
N GLN A 210 11.27 0.12 0.08
CA GLN A 210 11.70 -0.77 -0.99
C GLN A 210 10.74 -0.69 -2.17
N SER A 211 11.28 -0.78 -3.39
CA SER A 211 10.50 -0.80 -4.63
C SER A 211 9.37 -1.83 -4.61
N ARG A 212 9.63 -3.04 -4.09
CA ARG A 212 8.61 -4.10 -3.99
C ARG A 212 7.40 -3.72 -3.14
N THR A 213 7.58 -2.88 -2.12
CA THR A 213 6.49 -2.46 -1.23
C THR A 213 5.59 -1.48 -1.95
N VAL A 214 6.18 -0.52 -2.67
CA VAL A 214 5.41 0.50 -3.40
C VAL A 214 4.75 -0.08 -4.64
N THR A 215 5.39 -1.03 -5.34
CA THR A 215 4.75 -1.72 -6.46
C THR A 215 3.59 -2.58 -5.97
N ALA A 216 3.74 -3.32 -4.87
CA ALA A 216 2.64 -4.09 -4.30
C ALA A 216 1.46 -3.22 -3.83
N LEU A 217 1.72 -2.05 -3.23
CA LEU A 217 0.67 -1.10 -2.86
C LEU A 217 -0.01 -0.49 -4.10
N MET A 218 0.74 -0.25 -5.18
CA MET A 218 0.17 0.21 -6.44
C MET A 218 -0.74 -0.87 -7.05
N ARG A 219 -0.28 -2.13 -7.11
CA ARG A 219 -1.11 -3.26 -7.60
C ARG A 219 -2.33 -3.52 -6.71
N ASN A 220 -2.21 -3.34 -5.39
CA ASN A 220 -3.36 -3.40 -4.49
C ASN A 220 -4.39 -2.29 -4.80
N ALA A 221 -3.95 -1.07 -5.11
CA ALA A 221 -4.86 0.01 -5.49
C ALA A 221 -5.49 -0.19 -6.89
N VAL A 222 -4.74 -0.79 -7.82
CA VAL A 222 -5.15 -0.88 -9.22
C VAL A 222 -5.93 -2.15 -9.56
N TYR A 223 -5.50 -3.29 -9.00
CA TYR A 223 -6.06 -4.61 -9.28
C TYR A 223 -6.78 -5.24 -8.09
N GLY A 224 -6.78 -4.58 -6.91
CA GLY A 224 -7.29 -5.21 -5.69
C GLY A 224 -6.43 -6.37 -5.18
N GLU A 225 -5.18 -6.49 -5.64
CA GLU A 225 -4.29 -7.59 -5.22
C GLU A 225 -4.01 -7.57 -3.71
N ALA A 226 -3.86 -8.76 -3.10
CA ALA A 226 -3.58 -8.88 -1.68
C ALA A 226 -2.24 -8.25 -1.28
N LEU A 227 -2.20 -7.61 -0.11
CA LEU A 227 -0.96 -7.05 0.44
C LEU A 227 0.04 -8.17 0.80
N PRO A 228 1.33 -8.02 0.48
CA PRO A 228 2.35 -9.00 0.82
C PRO A 228 2.48 -9.22 2.33
N MET A 229 2.64 -10.48 2.74
CA MET A 229 2.78 -10.83 4.16
C MET A 229 4.02 -10.18 4.81
N ASP A 230 5.10 -9.94 4.04
CA ASP A 230 6.30 -9.27 4.58
C ASP A 230 6.04 -7.81 4.95
N LEU A 231 5.13 -7.12 4.25
CA LEU A 231 4.66 -5.79 4.63
C LEU A 231 3.89 -5.84 5.95
N ILE A 232 2.97 -6.80 6.09
CA ILE A 232 2.14 -6.95 7.30
C ILE A 232 3.01 -7.29 8.52
N GLN A 233 3.94 -8.24 8.37
CA GLN A 233 4.91 -8.56 9.42
C GLN A 233 5.74 -7.33 9.82
N ARG A 234 6.13 -6.49 8.86
CA ARG A 234 6.89 -5.26 9.13
C ARG A 234 6.05 -4.25 9.90
N VAL A 235 4.79 -4.03 9.51
CA VAL A 235 3.85 -3.15 10.20
C VAL A 235 3.62 -3.60 11.65
N CYS A 236 3.30 -4.88 11.87
CA CYS A 236 3.13 -5.42 13.23
C CYS A 236 4.41 -5.29 14.07
N SER A 237 5.57 -5.52 13.47
CA SER A 237 6.85 -5.31 14.15
C SER A 237 7.08 -3.85 14.54
N ARG A 238 6.65 -2.90 13.71
CA ARG A 238 6.70 -1.47 14.07
C ARG A 238 5.73 -1.13 15.19
N ASN A 239 4.52 -1.67 15.16
CA ASN A 239 3.54 -1.47 16.23
C ASN A 239 4.10 -1.93 17.58
N ARG A 240 4.76 -3.09 17.61
CA ARG A 240 5.40 -3.61 18.83
C ARG A 240 6.51 -2.73 19.37
N ILE A 241 7.41 -2.25 18.50
CA ILE A 241 8.56 -1.45 18.94
C ILE A 241 8.13 -0.03 19.36
N GLU A 242 7.16 0.55 18.68
CA GLU A 242 6.62 1.88 19.02
C GLU A 242 5.51 1.82 20.09
N GLN A 243 5.07 0.61 20.47
CA GLN A 243 4.02 0.34 21.46
C GLN A 243 2.68 1.05 21.16
N THR A 244 2.40 1.26 19.88
CA THR A 244 1.18 1.92 19.41
C THR A 244 0.90 1.57 17.97
N VAL A 245 -0.37 1.57 17.60
CA VAL A 245 -0.83 1.51 16.21
C VAL A 245 -1.05 2.93 15.72
N SER A 246 -0.36 3.34 14.66
CA SER A 246 -0.62 4.63 14.00
C SER A 246 -1.76 4.49 13.01
N TYR A 247 -2.40 5.61 12.64
CA TYR A 247 -3.51 5.59 11.69
C TYR A 247 -3.16 4.93 10.33
N PRO A 248 -2.03 5.27 9.66
CA PRO A 248 -1.65 4.57 8.43
C PRO A 248 -1.41 3.07 8.61
N ARG A 249 -0.92 2.63 9.78
CA ARG A 249 -0.73 1.21 10.09
C ARG A 249 -2.07 0.52 10.32
N ALA A 250 -3.02 1.15 11.00
CA ALA A 250 -4.37 0.62 11.13
C ALA A 250 -5.06 0.46 9.76
N VAL A 251 -4.89 1.44 8.86
CA VAL A 251 -5.38 1.36 7.48
C VAL A 251 -4.77 0.15 6.75
N LEU A 252 -3.44 0.00 6.74
CA LEU A 252 -2.79 -1.15 6.10
C LEU A 252 -3.27 -2.50 6.64
N LEU A 253 -3.46 -2.61 7.96
CA LEU A 253 -3.95 -3.84 8.58
C LEU A 253 -5.42 -4.11 8.22
N ASN A 254 -6.24 -3.06 8.09
CA ASN A 254 -7.62 -3.20 7.65
C ASN A 254 -7.69 -3.61 6.18
N MET A 255 -6.89 -2.99 5.30
CA MET A 255 -6.75 -3.39 3.90
C MET A 255 -6.37 -4.87 3.76
N TYR A 256 -5.41 -5.33 4.58
CA TYR A 256 -5.05 -6.74 4.65
C TYR A 256 -6.22 -7.62 5.12
N SER A 257 -6.91 -7.22 6.18
CA SER A 257 -8.07 -7.97 6.70
C SER A 257 -9.17 -8.10 5.65
N GLU A 258 -9.54 -7.02 4.96
CA GLU A 258 -10.55 -7.03 3.91
C GLU A 258 -10.16 -7.94 2.73
N GLY A 259 -8.91 -7.89 2.27
CA GLY A 259 -8.42 -8.79 1.23
C GLY A 259 -8.46 -10.28 1.65
N VAL A 260 -8.09 -10.57 2.90
CA VAL A 260 -8.19 -11.94 3.45
C VAL A 260 -9.64 -12.40 3.54
N LYS A 261 -10.56 -11.55 4.00
CA LYS A 261 -12.00 -11.86 4.08
C LYS A 261 -12.58 -12.16 2.71
N GLN A 262 -12.22 -11.38 1.69
CA GLN A 262 -12.68 -11.60 0.32
C GLN A 262 -12.27 -12.99 -0.18
N VAL A 263 -10.99 -13.34 -0.08
CA VAL A 263 -10.48 -14.66 -0.50
C VAL A 263 -11.15 -15.80 0.28
N ARG A 264 -11.37 -15.62 1.59
CA ARG A 264 -12.05 -16.65 2.41
C ARG A 264 -13.52 -16.81 2.05
N LYS A 265 -14.21 -15.71 1.77
CA LYS A 265 -15.61 -15.73 1.33
C LYS A 265 -15.78 -16.49 0.02
N GLU A 266 -14.88 -16.26 -0.95
CA GLU A 266 -14.84 -17.01 -2.21
C GLU A 266 -14.58 -18.52 -1.99
N GLN A 267 -13.85 -18.87 -0.94
CA GLN A 267 -13.58 -20.26 -0.53
C GLN A 267 -14.66 -20.85 0.38
N GLY A 268 -15.74 -20.13 0.71
CA GLY A 268 -16.76 -20.58 1.65
C GLY A 268 -16.27 -20.74 3.09
N LYS A 269 -15.22 -20.01 3.48
CA LYS A 269 -14.63 -20.03 4.84
C LYS A 269 -15.08 -18.81 5.65
N ASN A 270 -14.99 -18.94 6.97
CA ASN A 270 -15.24 -17.83 7.90
C ASN A 270 -14.31 -16.64 7.62
N GLU A 271 -14.81 -15.42 7.84
CA GLU A 271 -14.05 -14.17 7.64
C GLU A 271 -12.79 -14.10 8.51
N MET A 272 -12.85 -14.65 9.71
CA MET A 272 -11.78 -14.65 10.71
C MET A 272 -11.58 -16.07 11.26
N THR A 273 -10.33 -16.47 11.50
CA THR A 273 -10.05 -17.72 12.22
C THR A 273 -10.28 -17.54 13.72
N GLU A 274 -10.44 -18.64 14.46
CA GLU A 274 -10.58 -18.56 15.93
C GLU A 274 -9.33 -17.95 16.59
N GLU A 275 -8.13 -18.23 16.08
CA GLU A 275 -6.88 -17.61 16.55
C GLU A 275 -6.89 -16.08 16.35
N GLU A 276 -7.30 -15.62 15.17
CA GLU A 276 -7.41 -14.20 14.84
C GLU A 276 -8.47 -13.50 15.68
N ALA A 277 -9.61 -14.17 15.92
CA ALA A 277 -10.67 -13.70 16.79
C ALA A 277 -10.18 -13.51 18.23
N ILE A 278 -9.47 -14.51 18.75
CA ILE A 278 -8.84 -14.47 20.08
C ILE A 278 -7.86 -13.30 20.15
N ALA A 279 -6.98 -13.16 19.16
CA ALA A 279 -5.98 -12.11 19.11
C ALA A 279 -6.61 -10.71 19.06
N PHE A 280 -7.68 -10.53 18.29
CA PHE A 280 -8.47 -9.29 18.25
C PHE A 280 -9.01 -8.91 19.63
N GLN A 281 -9.60 -9.87 20.35
CA GLN A 281 -10.10 -9.60 21.71
C GLN A 281 -8.97 -9.28 22.69
N TYR A 282 -7.80 -9.92 22.57
CA TYR A 282 -6.63 -9.57 23.37
C TYR A 282 -6.11 -8.15 23.07
N GLY A 283 -6.17 -7.70 21.82
CA GLY A 283 -5.87 -6.32 21.44
C GLY A 283 -6.81 -5.33 22.16
N ARG A 284 -8.11 -5.60 22.12
CA ARG A 284 -9.12 -4.82 22.85
C ARG A 284 -8.89 -4.84 24.36
N LEU A 285 -8.55 -5.99 24.92
CA LEU A 285 -8.26 -6.13 26.35
C LEU A 285 -7.09 -5.23 26.77
N LEU A 286 -6.01 -5.18 25.96
CA LEU A 286 -4.84 -4.34 26.26
C LEU A 286 -5.19 -2.86 26.22
N ALA A 287 -5.93 -2.43 25.20
CA ALA A 287 -6.40 -1.06 25.09
C ALA A 287 -7.31 -0.67 26.27
N THR A 288 -8.19 -1.58 26.69
CA THR A 288 -9.07 -1.38 27.85
C THR A 288 -8.28 -1.23 29.15
N TYR A 289 -7.26 -2.07 29.37
CA TYR A 289 -6.35 -1.92 30.51
C TYR A 289 -5.59 -0.58 30.49
N ALA A 290 -5.14 -0.13 29.33
CA ALA A 290 -4.48 1.17 29.19
C ALA A 290 -5.44 2.34 29.53
N LYS A 291 -6.68 2.30 29.02
CA LYS A 291 -7.72 3.29 29.34
C LYS A 291 -8.05 3.31 30.84
N LEU A 292 -8.21 2.13 31.44
CA LEU A 292 -8.50 1.96 32.86
C LEU A 292 -7.39 2.54 33.74
N GLN A 293 -6.13 2.24 33.41
CA GLN A 293 -4.99 2.78 34.14
C GLN A 293 -4.93 4.32 34.05
N ARG A 294 -5.13 4.91 32.86
CA ARG A 294 -5.17 6.37 32.69
C ARG A 294 -6.27 7.02 33.52
N ALA A 295 -7.47 6.43 33.49
CA ALA A 295 -8.60 6.91 34.27
C ALA A 295 -8.33 6.87 35.77
N ALA A 296 -7.80 5.76 36.29
CA ALA A 296 -7.50 5.60 37.72
C ALA A 296 -6.37 6.55 38.19
N GLN A 297 -5.39 6.83 37.33
CA GLN A 297 -4.28 7.74 37.64
C GLN A 297 -4.58 9.21 37.35
N LYS A 298 -5.77 9.54 36.83
CA LYS A 298 -6.15 10.88 36.34
C LYS A 298 -5.05 11.49 35.45
N SER A 299 -4.46 10.67 34.59
CA SER A 299 -3.27 11.02 33.83
C SER A 299 -3.46 10.75 32.36
N GLU A 300 -3.15 11.74 31.54
CA GLU A 300 -3.06 11.62 30.08
C GLU A 300 -1.73 11.01 29.62
N LEU A 301 -0.88 10.55 30.56
CA LEU A 301 0.41 9.97 30.22
C LEU A 301 0.25 8.76 29.27
N ALA A 302 1.03 8.78 28.20
CA ALA A 302 1.08 7.67 27.24
C ALA A 302 1.67 6.38 27.85
N ASN A 303 2.47 6.49 28.92
CA ASN A 303 3.33 5.43 29.44
C ASN A 303 2.67 4.54 30.51
N THR A 304 1.57 3.88 30.16
CA THR A 304 0.90 2.91 31.05
C THR A 304 1.64 1.57 31.11
N ASN A 305 1.41 0.78 32.15
CA ASN A 305 1.96 -0.59 32.23
C ASN A 305 1.42 -1.48 31.10
N ALA A 306 0.16 -1.26 30.70
CA ALA A 306 -0.43 -1.90 29.52
C ALA A 306 0.35 -1.54 28.24
N VAL A 307 0.62 -0.25 27.99
CA VAL A 307 1.41 0.18 26.81
C VAL A 307 2.81 -0.43 26.82
N LYS A 308 3.49 -0.47 27.98
CA LYS A 308 4.81 -1.14 28.11
C LYS A 308 4.75 -2.63 27.77
N CYS A 309 3.63 -3.29 28.05
CA CYS A 309 3.42 -4.69 27.72
C CYS A 309 3.07 -4.92 26.25
N TYR A 310 2.73 -3.88 25.47
CA TYR A 310 2.36 -4.01 24.06
C TYR A 310 3.39 -4.80 23.25
N ALA A 311 4.68 -4.51 23.45
CA ALA A 311 5.76 -5.16 22.72
C ALA A 311 5.74 -6.70 22.84
N THR A 312 5.31 -7.23 23.99
CA THR A 312 5.16 -8.67 24.23
C THR A 312 3.74 -9.15 23.91
N ALA A 313 2.72 -8.37 24.28
CA ALA A 313 1.30 -8.70 24.12
C ALA A 313 0.89 -8.83 22.64
N GLY A 314 1.47 -8.00 21.77
CA GLY A 314 1.27 -8.08 20.32
C GLY A 314 1.94 -9.27 19.64
N PHE A 315 2.54 -10.18 20.41
CA PHE A 315 3.09 -11.46 19.92
C PHE A 315 2.58 -12.66 20.74
N SER A 316 2.23 -12.46 22.01
CA SER A 316 1.78 -13.52 22.91
C SER A 316 0.75 -12.99 23.91
N PRO A 317 -0.33 -13.73 24.22
CA PRO A 317 -1.32 -13.31 25.22
C PRO A 317 -0.82 -13.43 26.68
N ILE A 318 0.32 -14.08 26.94
CA ILE A 318 0.84 -14.38 28.29
C ILE A 318 0.87 -13.16 29.25
N PRO A 319 1.30 -11.95 28.82
CA PRO A 319 1.31 -10.79 29.71
C PRO A 319 -0.07 -10.35 30.24
N MET A 320 -1.14 -10.80 29.58
CA MET A 320 -2.52 -10.33 29.78
C MET A 320 -3.24 -11.03 30.93
N SER A 321 -2.88 -12.28 31.25
CA SER A 321 -3.66 -13.16 32.12
C SER A 321 -3.45 -12.92 33.61
N HIS A 322 -2.25 -12.51 34.04
CA HIS A 322 -1.94 -12.36 35.46
C HIS A 322 -1.49 -10.95 35.85
N ARG A 323 -0.46 -10.42 35.20
CA ARG A 323 0.13 -9.13 35.60
C ARG A 323 -0.83 -7.96 35.39
N LEU A 324 -1.36 -7.81 34.18
CA LEU A 324 -2.26 -6.71 33.87
C LEU A 324 -3.65 -6.89 34.49
N ALA A 325 -4.15 -8.12 34.57
CA ALA A 325 -5.41 -8.43 35.24
C ALA A 325 -5.39 -8.05 36.73
N SER A 326 -4.29 -8.33 37.44
CA SER A 326 -4.12 -7.93 38.84
C SER A 326 -4.06 -6.39 38.97
N GLY A 327 -3.29 -5.72 38.11
CA GLY A 327 -3.24 -4.26 38.07
C GLY A 327 -4.60 -3.62 37.79
N ALA A 328 -5.39 -4.20 36.89
CA ALA A 328 -6.74 -3.73 36.56
C ALA A 328 -7.67 -3.75 37.79
N LYS A 329 -7.61 -4.80 38.63
CA LYS A 329 -8.40 -4.85 39.88
C LYS A 329 -8.07 -3.69 40.81
N ASN A 330 -6.78 -3.38 40.97
CA ASN A 330 -6.34 -2.27 41.80
C ASN A 330 -6.79 -0.92 41.24
N HIS A 331 -6.71 -0.74 39.91
CA HIS A 331 -7.20 0.47 39.25
C HIS A 331 -8.72 0.64 39.38
N LEU A 332 -9.49 -0.45 39.25
CA LEU A 332 -10.94 -0.44 39.45
C LEU A 332 -11.34 -0.04 40.87
N ALA A 333 -10.61 -0.51 41.89
CA ALA A 333 -10.90 -0.20 43.29
C ALA A 333 -10.78 1.29 43.65
N VAL A 334 -10.05 2.06 42.84
CA VAL A 334 -9.85 3.51 43.03
C VAL A 334 -10.85 4.34 42.20
N LEU A 335 -11.53 3.72 41.23
CA LEU A 335 -12.56 4.40 40.44
C LEU A 335 -13.90 4.39 41.19
N GLU A 336 -14.62 5.49 41.09
CA GLU A 336 -15.91 5.67 41.76
C GLU A 336 -17.09 5.58 40.77
N GLY A 337 -18.23 5.12 41.29
CA GLY A 337 -19.53 5.20 40.63
C GLY A 337 -19.62 4.53 39.26
N GLY A 338 -20.36 5.17 38.35
CA GLY A 338 -20.69 4.61 37.03
C GLY A 338 -19.48 4.34 36.12
N LEU A 339 -18.35 5.04 36.32
CA LEU A 339 -17.14 4.81 35.51
C LEU A 339 -16.49 3.45 35.83
N ALA A 340 -16.43 3.07 37.10
CA ALA A 340 -15.94 1.75 37.50
C ALA A 340 -16.83 0.64 36.94
N GLN A 341 -18.15 0.80 37.05
CA GLN A 341 -19.12 -0.16 36.51
C GLN A 341 -19.04 -0.29 34.98
N TRP A 342 -18.81 0.83 34.28
CA TRP A 342 -18.57 0.81 32.84
C TRP A 342 -17.34 -0.04 32.48
N PHE A 343 -16.19 0.17 33.14
CA PHE A 343 -15.00 -0.65 32.88
C PHE A 343 -15.21 -2.13 33.24
N VAL A 344 -15.93 -2.44 34.32
CA VAL A 344 -16.28 -3.81 34.67
C VAL A 344 -17.10 -4.47 33.55
N SER A 345 -18.10 -3.77 33.01
CA SER A 345 -18.92 -4.28 31.91
C SER A 345 -18.11 -4.54 30.63
N GLN A 346 -17.18 -3.63 30.28
CA GLN A 346 -16.30 -3.79 29.12
C GLN A 346 -15.35 -4.98 29.28
N LEU A 347 -14.72 -5.12 30.46
CA LEU A 347 -13.84 -6.24 30.75
C LEU A 347 -14.61 -7.57 30.77
N ALA A 348 -15.83 -7.60 31.31
CA ALA A 348 -16.69 -8.79 31.31
C ALA A 348 -17.06 -9.20 29.88
N GLN A 349 -17.43 -8.24 29.01
CA GLN A 349 -17.74 -8.50 27.61
C GLN A 349 -16.53 -9.11 26.87
N ILE A 350 -15.34 -8.52 27.00
CA ILE A 350 -14.14 -8.99 26.31
C ILE A 350 -13.71 -10.36 26.83
N ASN A 351 -13.66 -10.56 28.15
CA ASN A 351 -13.30 -11.84 28.74
C ASN A 351 -14.33 -12.94 28.43
N GLY A 352 -15.62 -12.59 28.34
CA GLY A 352 -16.67 -13.51 27.91
C GLY A 352 -16.45 -13.99 26.48
N ALA A 353 -16.15 -13.07 25.55
CA ALA A 353 -15.83 -13.43 24.17
C ALA A 353 -14.57 -14.31 24.06
N ILE A 354 -13.52 -14.01 24.85
CA ILE A 354 -12.31 -14.86 24.91
C ILE A 354 -12.65 -16.25 25.46
N ALA A 355 -13.46 -16.33 26.52
CA ALA A 355 -13.84 -17.59 27.14
C ALA A 355 -14.71 -18.46 26.21
N GLU A 356 -15.60 -17.84 25.42
CA GLU A 356 -16.39 -18.53 24.39
C GLU A 356 -15.49 -19.12 23.30
N LEU A 357 -14.59 -18.32 22.73
CA LEU A 357 -13.62 -18.79 21.72
C LEU A 357 -12.68 -19.86 22.28
N ALA A 358 -12.34 -19.79 23.57
CA ALA A 358 -11.48 -20.75 24.24
C ALA A 358 -12.14 -22.13 24.45
N GLN A 359 -13.46 -22.27 24.21
CA GLN A 359 -14.15 -23.57 24.25
C GLN A 359 -13.81 -24.43 23.04
N THR A 360 -13.54 -23.81 21.90
CA THR A 360 -13.30 -24.50 20.62
C THR A 360 -11.83 -24.45 20.20
N THR A 361 -11.09 -23.41 20.59
CA THR A 361 -9.66 -23.26 20.28
C THR A 361 -8.84 -22.94 21.54
N ALA A 362 -7.76 -23.70 21.75
CA ALA A 362 -6.82 -23.40 22.83
C ALA A 362 -6.19 -22.01 22.63
N ILE A 363 -6.08 -21.24 23.72
CA ILE A 363 -5.42 -19.93 23.69
C ILE A 363 -3.95 -20.14 23.27
N PRO A 364 -3.50 -19.54 22.14
CA PRO A 364 -2.17 -19.78 21.62
C PRO A 364 -1.09 -19.19 22.53
N THR A 365 0.07 -19.83 22.59
CA THR A 365 1.24 -19.28 23.30
C THR A 365 1.87 -18.11 22.54
N THR A 366 1.80 -18.14 21.21
CA THR A 366 2.27 -17.07 20.31
C THR A 366 1.33 -16.93 19.13
N PHE A 367 1.11 -15.70 18.67
CA PHE A 367 0.23 -15.39 17.53
C PHE A 367 0.94 -15.53 16.19
N SER A 368 0.26 -16.12 15.20
CA SER A 368 0.63 -16.03 13.78
C SER A 368 0.64 -14.56 13.29
N ILE A 369 1.30 -14.26 12.16
CA ILE A 369 1.33 -12.86 11.65
C ILE A 369 -0.08 -12.34 11.36
N GLY A 370 -0.98 -13.19 10.83
CA GLY A 370 -2.39 -12.85 10.66
C GLY A 370 -3.04 -12.49 11.99
N ALA A 371 -2.89 -13.34 13.01
CA ALA A 371 -3.41 -13.06 14.35
C ALA A 371 -2.79 -11.78 14.97
N GLN A 372 -1.51 -11.49 14.75
CA GLN A 372 -0.88 -10.24 15.19
C GLN A 372 -1.51 -9.00 14.52
N ALA A 373 -1.86 -9.09 13.23
CA ALA A 373 -2.58 -8.02 12.53
C ALA A 373 -3.95 -7.76 13.16
N TYR A 374 -4.69 -8.83 13.50
CA TYR A 374 -5.98 -8.72 14.19
C TYR A 374 -5.85 -8.21 15.63
N PHE A 375 -4.79 -8.58 16.36
CA PHE A 375 -4.47 -7.98 17.66
C PHE A 375 -4.31 -6.46 17.56
N ASP A 376 -3.50 -6.00 16.61
CA ASP A 376 -3.25 -4.57 16.39
C ASP A 376 -4.55 -3.84 15.99
N LEU A 377 -5.38 -4.44 15.15
CA LEU A 377 -6.71 -3.91 14.79
C LEU A 377 -7.65 -3.84 16.00
N GLY A 378 -7.67 -4.85 16.86
CA GLY A 378 -8.46 -4.86 18.08
C GLY A 378 -8.04 -3.76 19.06
N PHE A 379 -6.73 -3.57 19.21
CA PHE A 379 -6.18 -2.49 20.02
C PHE A 379 -6.55 -1.10 19.46
N TRP A 380 -6.39 -0.90 18.15
CA TRP A 380 -6.77 0.34 17.48
C TRP A 380 -8.28 0.63 17.61
N SER A 381 -9.11 -0.36 17.31
CA SER A 381 -10.57 -0.29 17.38
C SER A 381 -11.04 0.17 18.75
N GLU A 382 -10.53 -0.49 19.80
CA GLU A 382 -10.89 -0.17 21.16
C GLU A 382 -10.47 1.27 21.51
N LEU A 383 -9.24 1.69 21.21
CA LEU A 383 -8.80 3.07 21.50
C LEU A 383 -9.60 4.16 20.77
N ASN A 384 -10.13 3.87 19.57
CA ASN A 384 -10.77 4.87 18.71
C ASN A 384 -12.30 4.77 18.69
N THR A 385 -12.90 3.81 19.38
CA THR A 385 -14.35 3.74 19.56
C THR A 385 -14.83 4.93 20.39
N LYS A 386 -15.70 5.77 19.82
CA LYS A 386 -16.31 6.90 20.54
C LYS A 386 -17.19 6.36 21.66
N LYS A 387 -17.17 7.01 22.83
CA LYS A 387 -18.18 6.76 23.87
C LYS A 387 -19.55 7.12 23.29
N THR A 388 -20.43 6.15 23.12
CA THR A 388 -21.85 6.43 22.92
C THR A 388 -22.29 7.23 24.15
N LYS A 389 -22.72 8.49 23.96
CA LYS A 389 -23.46 9.19 25.02
C LYS A 389 -24.68 8.30 25.30
N ALA A 390 -24.79 7.80 26.53
CA ALA A 390 -26.02 7.17 26.98
C ALA A 390 -27.15 8.17 26.70
N GLU A 391 -28.19 7.73 26.01
CA GLU A 391 -29.42 8.48 25.85
C GLU A 391 -29.88 8.89 27.25
N THR A 392 -29.79 10.18 27.55
CA THR A 392 -30.52 10.78 28.65
C THR A 392 -31.98 10.55 28.32
N THR A 393 -32.58 9.57 28.99
CA THR A 393 -34.01 9.43 29.11
C THR A 393 -34.45 10.64 29.93
N ASP A 394 -34.91 11.67 29.23
CA ASP A 394 -35.64 12.78 29.84
C ASP A 394 -36.97 12.19 30.33
N GLU A 395 -37.12 12.10 31.66
CA GLU A 395 -38.41 12.01 32.36
C GLU A 395 -39.08 13.39 32.43
#